data_AF-A0A662GH43-F1
#
_entry.id   AF-A0A662GH43-F1
#
_cell.length_a   1.000
_cell.length_b   1.000
_cell.length_c   1.000
_cell.angle_alpha   90.00
_cell.angle_beta   90.00
_cell.angle_gamma   90.00
#
_symmetry.space_group_name_H-M   'P 1'
#
loop_
_entity.id
_entity.type
_entity.pdbx_description
1 polymer ?
#
loop_
_entity_poly.entity_id
_entity_poly.type
_entity_poly.pdbx_seq_one_letter_code
_entity_poly.pdbx_strand_id
1 'polypeptide(L)'
;MEEFTRRGYEYVGLDINESMLDYAKKKAEALGVKAVFVKADMKNFTLREPVDFAFTMLGSLYVKTTEDILNHSNSVARALKPGGLYLLD
;
A
#
# COMPACT_ATOMS: atom_id res chain seq x y z
N MET A 1 2.64 -2.27 -8.68
CA MET A 1 2.82 -0.98 -9.39
C MET A 1 2.71 -1.13 -10.90
N GLU A 2 3.74 -1.65 -11.59
CA GLU A 2 3.87 -1.65 -13.07
C GLU A 2 2.60 -2.05 -13.84
N GLU A 3 2.03 -3.21 -13.52
CA GLU A 3 0.82 -3.70 -14.20
C GLU A 3 -0.42 -2.82 -13.92
N PHE A 4 -0.54 -2.27 -12.71
CA PHE A 4 -1.63 -1.35 -12.37
C PHE A 4 -1.48 -0.02 -13.10
N THR A 5 -0.28 0.56 -13.11
CA THR A 5 -0.01 1.80 -13.84
C THR A 5 -0.20 1.61 -15.35
N ARG A 6 0.20 0.45 -15.90
CA ARG A 6 -0.02 0.10 -17.32
C ARG A 6 -1.50 0.01 -17.68
N ARG A 7 -2.34 -0.40 -16.73
CA ARG A 7 -3.81 -0.46 -16.87
C ARG A 7 -4.50 0.87 -16.58
N GLY A 8 -3.76 1.94 -16.30
CA GLY A 8 -4.29 3.29 -16.08
C GLY A 8 -4.71 3.59 -14.64
N TYR A 9 -4.34 2.75 -13.67
CA TYR A 9 -4.59 3.04 -12.25
C TYR A 9 -3.53 3.97 -11.67
N GLU A 10 -3.97 4.86 -10.77
CA GLU A 10 -3.07 5.56 -9.86
C GLU A 10 -2.54 4.58 -8.81
N TYR A 11 -1.28 4.73 -8.42
CA TYR A 11 -0.61 3.81 -7.52
C TYR A 11 0.01 4.50 -6.31
N VAL A 12 -0.30 3.97 -5.13
CA VAL A 12 0.36 4.32 -3.87
C VAL A 12 1.05 3.07 -3.32
N GLY A 13 2.36 3.12 -3.13
CA GLY A 13 3.13 2.09 -2.44
C GLY A 13 3.39 2.48 -0.99
N LEU A 14 3.23 1.54 -0.06
CA LEU A 14 3.53 1.72 1.35
C LEU A 14 4.50 0.64 1.80
N ASP A 15 5.58 1.04 2.48
CA ASP A 15 6.54 0.13 3.10
C ASP A 15 7.16 0.80 4.33
N ILE A 16 7.55 0.02 5.32
CA ILE A 16 8.28 0.51 6.49
C ILE A 16 9.77 0.75 6.18
N ASN A 17 10.30 0.02 5.19
CA ASN A 17 11.70 0.01 4.80
C ASN A 17 11.96 1.07 3.73
N GLU A 18 12.78 2.06 4.06
CA GLU A 18 13.15 3.14 3.14
C GLU A 18 13.90 2.64 1.90
N SER A 19 14.75 1.62 2.04
CA SER A 19 15.44 1.00 0.91
C SER A 19 14.50 0.38 -0.12
N MET A 20 13.37 -0.20 0.33
CA MET A 20 12.35 -0.77 -0.56
C MET A 20 11.60 0.33 -1.30
N LEU A 21 11.29 1.43 -0.63
CA LEU A 21 10.67 2.60 -1.26
C LEU A 21 11.61 3.22 -2.31
N ASP A 22 12.90 3.33 -2.01
CA ASP A 22 13.87 3.88 -2.95
C ASP A 22 14.07 2.98 -4.17
N TYR A 23 14.07 1.66 -3.98
CA TYR A 23 14.03 0.71 -5.07
C TYR A 23 12.77 0.90 -5.93
N ALA A 24 11.60 1.03 -5.30
CA ALA A 24 10.33 1.20 -6.01
C ALA A 24 10.23 2.53 -6.76
N LYS A 25 10.77 3.62 -6.21
CA LYS A 25 10.90 4.93 -6.88
C LYS A 25 11.76 4.83 -8.13
N LYS A 26 12.97 4.26 -8.03
CA LYS A 26 13.86 4.04 -9.19
C LYS A 26 13.18 3.20 -10.27
N LYS A 27 12.43 2.17 -9.86
CA LYS A 27 11.63 1.36 -10.79
C LYS A 27 10.53 2.19 -11.48
N ALA A 28 9.84 3.07 -10.74
CA ALA A 28 8.82 3.95 -11.31
C ALA A 28 9.42 4.94 -12.33
N GLU A 29 10.56 5.53 -12.00
CA GLU A 29 11.33 6.43 -12.87
C GLU A 29 11.75 5.73 -14.16
N ALA A 30 12.33 4.53 -14.06
CA ALA A 30 12.75 3.74 -15.21
C ALA A 30 11.58 3.36 -16.13
N LEU A 31 10.39 3.16 -15.57
CA LEU A 31 9.16 2.86 -16.32
C LEU A 31 8.43 4.12 -16.82
N GLY A 32 8.87 5.32 -16.44
CA GLY A 32 8.21 6.59 -16.78
C GLY A 32 6.81 6.73 -16.18
N VAL A 33 6.51 6.04 -15.08
CA VAL A 33 5.17 6.04 -14.46
C VAL A 33 5.13 6.93 -13.22
N LYS A 34 3.98 7.55 -12.97
CA LYS A 34 3.73 8.31 -11.75
C LYS A 34 3.17 7.39 -10.66
N ALA A 35 3.82 7.38 -9.52
CA ALA A 35 3.41 6.65 -8.33
C ALA A 35 3.78 7.43 -7.07
N VAL A 36 2.98 7.28 -6.01
CA VAL A 36 3.25 7.86 -4.69
C VAL A 36 3.82 6.78 -3.79
N PHE A 37 4.79 7.13 -2.95
CA PHE A 37 5.42 6.19 -2.02
C PHE A 37 5.40 6.76 -0.60
N VAL A 38 4.91 5.97 0.35
CA VAL A 38 4.69 6.36 1.74
C VAL A 38 5.51 5.46 2.66
N LYS A 39 6.37 6.07 3.48
CA LYS A 39 7.09 5.37 4.55
C LYS A 39 6.19 5.30 5.78
N ALA A 40 5.67 4.13 6.09
CA ALA A 40 4.80 3.92 7.24
C ALA A 40 4.76 2.46 7.68
N ASP A 41 4.35 2.23 8.93
CA ASP A 41 3.98 0.91 9.42
C ASP A 41 2.58 0.54 8.89
N MET A 42 2.44 -0.66 8.31
CA MET A 42 1.14 -1.15 7.83
C MET A 42 0.07 -1.26 8.92
N LYS A 43 0.47 -1.29 10.19
CA LYS A 43 -0.42 -1.32 11.35
C LYS A 43 -0.90 0.07 11.77
N ASN A 44 -0.18 1.12 11.38
CA ASN A 44 -0.52 2.49 11.75
C ASN A 44 -0.11 3.47 10.65
N PHE A 45 -1.03 3.64 9.70
CA PHE A 45 -0.90 4.63 8.63
C PHE A 45 -2.21 5.36 8.39
N THR A 46 -2.09 6.51 7.71
CA THR A 46 -3.18 7.30 7.14
C THR A 46 -2.73 7.78 5.78
N LEU A 47 -3.57 7.59 4.76
CA LEU A 47 -3.32 8.14 3.42
C LEU A 47 -3.91 9.54 3.32
N ARG A 48 -3.33 10.37 2.46
CA ARG A 48 -3.86 11.71 2.18
C ARG A 48 -5.26 11.66 1.57
N GLU A 49 -5.46 10.75 0.62
CA GLU A 49 -6.73 10.50 -0.06
C GLU A 49 -7.08 9.01 0.07
N PRO A 50 -8.36 8.65 0.26
CA PRO A 50 -8.78 7.26 0.30
C PRO A 50 -8.72 6.61 -1.08
N VAL A 51 -8.48 5.30 -1.13
CA VAL A 51 -8.32 4.51 -2.36
C VAL A 51 -9.51 3.58 -2.60
N ASP A 52 -9.72 3.19 -3.86
CA ASP A 52 -10.79 2.27 -4.26
C ASP A 52 -10.41 0.79 -3.97
N PHE A 53 -9.11 0.50 -3.97
CA PHE A 53 -8.57 -0.84 -3.76
C PHE A 53 -7.25 -0.79 -2.99
N ALA A 54 -7.13 -1.65 -1.98
CA ALA A 54 -5.90 -1.88 -1.24
C ALA A 54 -5.54 -3.37 -1.29
N PHE A 55 -4.25 -3.68 -1.25
CA PHE A 55 -3.81 -5.06 -1.20
C PHE A 55 -2.55 -5.24 -0.37
N THR A 56 -2.46 -6.38 0.31
CA THR A 56 -1.24 -6.89 0.93
C THR A 56 -1.03 -8.28 0.35
N MET A 57 0.07 -8.46 -0.39
CA MET A 57 0.33 -9.68 -1.15
C MET A 57 1.67 -10.30 -0.76
N LEU A 58 1.93 -11.52 -1.25
CA LEU A 58 3.16 -12.27 -1.09
C LEU A 58 3.44 -12.64 0.38
N GLY A 59 2.40 -12.86 1.18
CA GLY A 59 2.54 -13.17 2.60
C GLY A 59 3.17 -12.03 3.41
N SER A 60 3.05 -10.78 2.92
CA SER A 60 3.70 -9.62 3.53
C SER A 60 3.02 -9.14 4.81
N LEU A 61 1.88 -9.74 5.22
CA LEU A 61 1.22 -9.38 6.47
C LEU A 61 2.07 -9.84 7.66
N TYR A 62 2.93 -8.95 8.15
CA TYR A 62 3.83 -9.23 9.25
C TYR A 62 3.31 -8.65 10.57
N VAL A 63 2.47 -9.44 11.24
CA VAL A 63 1.78 -9.10 12.49
C VAL A 63 2.04 -10.19 13.53
N LYS A 64 2.18 -9.81 14.81
CA LYS A 64 2.55 -10.77 15.88
C LYS A 64 1.42 -11.02 16.88
N THR A 65 0.44 -10.12 16.95
CA THR A 65 -0.64 -10.16 17.93
C THR A 65 -1.99 -9.90 17.28
N THR A 66 -3.07 -10.25 17.97
CA THR A 66 -4.43 -9.88 17.56
C THR A 66 -4.59 -8.36 17.46
N GLU A 67 -3.95 -7.62 18.37
CA GLU A 67 -3.95 -6.16 18.34
C GLU A 67 -3.28 -5.61 17.07
N ASP A 68 -2.16 -6.20 16.64
CA ASP A 68 -1.51 -5.83 15.38
C ASP A 68 -2.45 -6.03 14.17
N ILE A 69 -3.19 -7.14 14.14
CA ILE A 69 -4.18 -7.42 13.07
C ILE A 69 -5.31 -6.40 13.09
N LEU A 70 -5.84 -6.07 14.27
CA LEU A 70 -6.91 -5.09 14.43
C LEU A 70 -6.43 -3.69 14.00
N ASN A 71 -5.23 -3.30 14.40
CA ASN A 71 -4.64 -2.02 14.03
C ASN A 71 -4.42 -1.93 12.51
N HIS A 72 -3.86 -2.97 11.89
CA HIS A 72 -3.72 -3.06 10.43
C HIS A 72 -5.07 -2.96 9.73
N SER A 73 -6.05 -3.76 10.14
CA SER A 73 -7.40 -3.77 9.54
C SER A 73 -8.08 -2.41 9.66
N ASN A 74 -7.95 -1.74 10.82
CA ASN A 74 -8.46 -0.39 11.02
C ASN A 74 -7.77 0.64 10.13
N SER A 75 -6.45 0.52 9.95
CA SER A 75 -5.69 1.39 9.05
C SER A 75 -6.10 1.21 7.58
N VAL A 76 -6.28 -0.02 7.12
CA VAL A 76 -6.77 -0.32 5.77
C VAL A 76 -8.21 0.19 5.60
N ALA A 77 -9.09 -0.04 6.57
CA ALA A 77 -10.47 0.42 6.51
C ALA A 77 -10.57 1.95 6.41
N ARG A 78 -9.73 2.70 7.13
CA ARG A 78 -9.65 4.18 7.01
C ARG A 78 -9.09 4.63 5.66
N ALA A 79 -8.23 3.82 5.04
CA ALA A 79 -7.61 4.13 3.76
C ALA A 79 -8.54 3.83 2.57
N LEU A 80 -9.63 3.09 2.77
CA LEU A 80 -10.57 2.72 1.71
C LEU A 80 -11.74 3.68 1.62
N LYS A 81 -12.21 3.94 0.40
CA LYS A 81 -13.51 4.56 0.16
C LYS A 81 -14.64 3.60 0.57
N PRO A 82 -15.86 4.11 0.87
CA PRO A 82 -17.04 3.26 1.02
C PRO A 82 -17.23 2.35 -0.21
N GLY A 83 -17.37 1.04 0.02
CA GLY A 83 -17.46 0.04 -1.05
C GLY A 83 -16.11 -0.38 -1.68
N GLY A 84 -14.99 0.20 -1.21
CA GLY A 84 -13.65 -0.20 -1.62
C GLY A 84 -13.30 -1.63 -1.18
N LEU A 85 -12.37 -2.25 -1.90
CA LEU A 85 -12.00 -3.64 -1.68
C LEU A 85 -10.61 -3.75 -1.06
N TYR A 86 -10.47 -4.68 -0.11
CA TYR A 86 -9.19 -5.10 0.42
C TYR A 86 -8.90 -6.54 0.01
N LEU A 87 -7.73 -6.78 -0.60
CA LEU A 87 -7.23 -8.11 -0.90
C LEU A 87 -6.04 -8.43 0.02
N LEU A 88 -6.15 -9.54 0.73
CA LEU A 88 -5.10 -10.11 1.56
C LEU A 88 -4.88 -11.56 1.13
N ASP A 89 -3.60 -11.97 0.99
CA ASP A 89 -3.19 -13.35 0.71
C ASP A 89 -2.45 -14.05 1.87
#